data_AF-A0A661JKV1-F1
#
_entry.id   AF-A0A661JKV1-F1
#
_cell.length_a   1.000
_cell.length_b   1.000
_cell.length_c   1.000
_cell.angle_alpha   90.00
_cell.angle_beta   90.00
_cell.angle_gamma   90.00
#
_symmetry.space_group_name_H-M   'P 1'
#
loop_
_entity.id
_entity.type
_entity.pdbx_description
1 polymer ?
#
loop_
_entity_poly.entity_id
_entity_poly.type
_entity_poly.pdbx_seq_one_letter_code
_entity_poly.pdbx_strand_id
1 'polypeptide(L)'
;MRYSEYLLPTLREDPAEAEVLSHKLMIRAGMIRKVAAGIYTFLPLGLRVLKKVEEIIREEMDRAGAQELLLPLVLPADLWRESGRWEEYGKELLRFKDRGGRDYCLGPTHEEAITDLVRREVRSYKQLPLCLYQIQIKFRDEMRPRFGVMRGREFIMKDAYSFDADEAGAEESYRRMYEAYSRIFRRCGLRFRAVEADTGLIGGRFSHEFMVLASTGEDLIVSCSHCDYAANLERAEIGRRPEGDKGEPLRDMKAVETPGRRTVEEVTSFLGVPPQRLVKTLLFKTEEGVVAALVRGDHEVNEVKLRNYLGVRDLQMADEETVQEVTGGPMGFSGPVGLEVRMVADYALEGMRNFVVGGNRRDLHLVDVNLGRDFTVEEFADIRKASDGDPCPRCSEGRLQISRGIEVGHIFKLGTKYSEAMGATFLDPEGKERPFVMGCYGIGVGRTVAAAIEQNHDSDGIIFPISIAPFHVYLLPVNSRDPEVMGVAEDLYRGLSEEGVEVLFDDRDERAG
;
A
#
# COMPACT_ATOMS: atom_id res chain seq x y z
N MET A 1 30.39 16.00 -16.70
CA MET A 1 29.72 17.17 -16.12
C MET A 1 30.68 17.84 -15.16
N ARG A 2 30.97 19.13 -15.32
CA ARG A 2 31.79 19.89 -14.36
C ARG A 2 30.96 20.29 -13.16
N TYR A 3 31.50 20.16 -11.95
CA TYR A 3 30.80 20.51 -10.72
C TYR A 3 30.54 22.02 -10.68
N SER A 4 31.52 22.84 -11.08
CA SER A 4 31.40 24.30 -11.09
C SER A 4 30.19 24.83 -11.91
N GLU A 5 29.74 24.06 -12.89
CA GLU A 5 28.60 24.36 -13.77
C GLU A 5 27.31 23.63 -13.36
N TYR A 6 27.36 22.78 -12.33
CA TYR A 6 26.26 21.93 -11.91
C TYR A 6 25.62 22.45 -10.62
N LEU A 7 24.31 22.71 -10.66
CA LEU A 7 23.57 23.12 -9.45
C LEU A 7 23.46 21.94 -8.47
N LEU A 8 24.39 21.90 -7.52
CA LEU A 8 24.48 20.88 -6.49
C LEU A 8 24.65 21.50 -5.08
N PRO A 9 23.58 22.10 -4.52
CA PRO A 9 23.62 22.79 -3.24
C PRO A 9 23.58 21.79 -2.08
N THR A 10 24.73 21.24 -1.70
CA THR A 10 24.84 20.30 -0.58
C THR A 10 24.66 21.01 0.77
N LEU A 11 24.11 20.31 1.77
CA LEU A 11 23.96 20.83 3.13
C LEU A 11 24.77 19.99 4.13
N ARG A 12 25.37 20.66 5.10
CA ARG A 12 26.12 20.02 6.19
C ARG A 12 25.22 19.44 7.28
N GLU A 13 24.15 20.16 7.60
CA GLU A 13 23.23 19.81 8.70
C GLU A 13 21.95 19.17 8.14
N ASP A 14 21.35 18.29 8.95
CA ASP A 14 20.04 17.71 8.65
C ASP A 14 18.96 18.82 8.67
N PRO A 15 18.07 18.89 7.68
CA PRO A 15 16.94 19.80 7.72
C PRO A 15 15.97 19.41 8.84
N ALA A 16 15.48 20.40 9.59
CA ALA A 16 14.65 20.19 10.78
C ALA A 16 13.30 19.52 10.47
N GLU A 17 12.77 19.70 9.25
CA GLU A 17 11.49 19.19 8.81
C GLU A 17 11.53 17.76 8.23
N ALA A 18 12.71 17.14 8.12
CA ALA A 18 12.83 15.81 7.53
C ALA A 18 12.89 14.71 8.59
N GLU A 19 11.87 13.85 8.57
CA GLU A 19 11.70 12.77 9.56
C GLU A 19 12.48 11.49 9.17
N VAL A 20 12.31 11.03 7.92
CA VAL A 20 12.96 9.81 7.42
C VAL A 20 14.30 10.09 6.76
N LEU A 21 15.15 9.07 6.72
CA LEU A 21 16.53 9.24 6.33
C LEU A 21 16.69 9.60 4.85
N SER A 22 15.95 8.95 3.96
CA SER A 22 15.97 9.29 2.54
C SER A 22 15.57 10.75 2.31
N HIS A 23 14.58 11.28 3.02
CA HIS A 23 14.19 12.68 2.90
C HIS A 23 15.33 13.61 3.33
N LYS A 24 15.97 13.32 4.47
CA LYS A 24 17.15 14.07 4.96
C LYS A 24 18.29 14.05 3.94
N LEU A 25 18.65 12.85 3.47
CA LEU A 25 19.75 12.64 2.53
C LEU A 25 19.47 13.28 1.17
N MET A 26 18.24 13.18 0.64
CA MET A 26 17.88 13.82 -0.62
C MET A 26 17.96 15.35 -0.54
N ILE A 27 17.62 15.96 0.60
CA ILE A 27 17.82 17.41 0.78
C ILE A 27 19.30 17.73 0.92
N ARG A 28 20.03 17.01 1.78
CA ARG A 28 21.47 17.23 2.05
C ARG A 28 22.35 17.02 0.83
N ALA A 29 22.05 16.04 -0.01
CA ALA A 29 22.74 15.79 -1.27
C ALA A 29 22.31 16.74 -2.40
N GLY A 30 21.45 17.73 -2.14
CA GLY A 30 20.98 18.66 -3.17
C GLY A 30 20.15 18.00 -4.27
N MET A 31 19.42 16.92 -3.96
CA MET A 31 18.55 16.22 -4.92
C MET A 31 17.17 16.84 -5.02
N ILE A 32 16.61 17.34 -3.92
CA ILE A 32 15.27 17.94 -3.89
C ILE A 32 15.22 19.21 -3.04
N ARG A 33 14.22 20.06 -3.31
CA ARG A 33 13.85 21.20 -2.47
C ARG A 33 12.34 21.27 -2.31
N LYS A 34 11.89 21.54 -1.08
CA LYS A 34 10.48 21.72 -0.76
C LYS A 34 9.98 23.05 -1.33
N VAL A 35 8.87 23.01 -2.07
CA VAL A 35 8.14 24.21 -2.54
C VAL A 35 6.95 24.47 -1.62
N ALA A 36 6.20 23.42 -1.30
CA ALA A 36 5.09 23.44 -0.35
C ALA A 36 4.99 22.10 0.39
N ALA A 37 4.07 21.97 1.33
CA ALA A 37 3.79 20.68 1.98
C ALA A 37 3.43 19.62 0.92
N GLY A 38 4.25 18.56 0.82
CA GLY A 38 4.09 17.48 -0.14
C GLY A 38 4.43 17.83 -1.59
N ILE A 39 5.06 18.97 -1.88
CA ILE A 39 5.42 19.39 -3.25
C ILE A 39 6.89 19.75 -3.29
N TYR A 40 7.64 19.07 -4.17
CA TYR A 40 9.09 19.14 -4.21
C TYR A 40 9.61 19.39 -5.63
N THR A 41 10.60 20.26 -5.75
CA THR A 41 11.43 20.39 -6.95
C THR A 41 12.51 19.33 -6.93
N PHE A 42 12.61 18.53 -7.99
CA PHE A 42 13.80 17.72 -8.25
C PHE A 42 14.89 18.60 -8.86
N LEU A 43 16.01 18.74 -8.14
CA LEU A 43 17.22 19.40 -8.60
C LEU A 43 18.00 18.48 -9.56
N PRO A 44 19.01 18.99 -10.30
CA PRO A 44 19.67 18.22 -11.35
C PRO A 44 20.13 16.82 -10.93
N LEU A 45 20.74 16.66 -9.74
CA LEU A 45 21.19 15.34 -9.27
C LEU A 45 20.02 14.38 -9.08
N GLY A 46 18.96 14.84 -8.41
CA GLY A 46 17.75 14.06 -8.17
C GLY A 46 17.02 13.70 -9.46
N LEU A 47 16.95 14.65 -10.40
CA LEU A 47 16.32 14.44 -11.70
C LEU A 47 17.08 13.40 -12.55
N ARG A 48 18.42 13.33 -12.46
CA ARG A 48 19.20 12.28 -13.14
C ARG A 48 18.84 10.88 -12.63
N VAL A 49 18.78 10.71 -11.31
CA VAL A 49 18.39 9.43 -10.70
C VAL A 49 16.96 9.05 -11.09
N LEU A 50 16.04 10.00 -10.98
CA LEU A 50 14.65 9.81 -11.38
C LEU A 50 14.54 9.33 -12.84
N LYS A 51 15.24 9.98 -13.77
CA LYS A 51 15.25 9.59 -15.19
C LYS A 51 15.83 8.19 -15.44
N LYS A 52 16.85 7.77 -14.69
CA LYS A 52 17.38 6.39 -14.78
C LYS A 52 16.35 5.36 -14.33
N VAL A 53 15.58 5.66 -13.28
CA VAL A 53 14.46 4.81 -12.84
C VAL A 53 13.37 4.78 -13.91
N GLU A 54 12.99 5.92 -14.50
CA GLU A 54 12.02 5.96 -15.60
C GLU A 54 12.48 5.13 -16.80
N GLU A 55 13.76 5.19 -17.16
CA GLU A 55 14.30 4.43 -18.29
C GLU A 55 14.23 2.92 -18.05
N ILE A 56 14.63 2.46 -16.86
CA ILE A 56 14.47 1.05 -16.46
C ILE A 56 13.00 0.63 -16.55
N ILE A 57 12.08 1.50 -16.13
CA ILE A 57 10.65 1.23 -16.22
C ILE A 57 10.23 1.11 -17.69
N ARG A 58 10.57 2.07 -18.56
CA ARG A 58 10.21 2.04 -19.99
C ARG A 58 10.72 0.77 -20.67
N GLU A 59 12.00 0.45 -20.50
CA GLU A 59 12.59 -0.75 -21.11
C GLU A 59 11.87 -2.05 -20.71
N GLU A 60 11.45 -2.19 -19.46
CA GLU A 60 10.78 -3.39 -18.98
C GLU A 60 9.28 -3.43 -19.32
N MET A 61 8.63 -2.27 -19.42
CA MET A 61 7.24 -2.16 -19.89
C MET A 61 7.15 -2.46 -21.39
N ASP A 62 8.05 -1.91 -22.19
CA ASP A 62 8.15 -2.15 -23.63
C ASP A 62 8.46 -3.62 -23.91
N ARG A 63 9.39 -4.21 -23.13
CA ARG A 63 9.68 -5.66 -23.17
C ARG A 63 8.44 -6.51 -22.86
N ALA A 64 7.54 -6.04 -22.00
CA ALA A 64 6.30 -6.72 -21.67
C ALA A 64 5.19 -6.51 -22.73
N GLY A 65 5.45 -5.72 -23.76
CA GLY A 65 4.51 -5.40 -24.84
C GLY A 65 3.52 -4.28 -24.49
N ALA A 66 3.78 -3.52 -23.42
CA ALA A 66 3.00 -2.33 -23.12
C ALA A 66 3.48 -1.15 -23.98
N GLN A 67 2.58 -0.21 -24.29
CA GLN A 67 2.87 0.93 -25.17
C GLN A 67 2.77 2.24 -24.40
N GLU A 68 3.82 3.06 -24.45
CA GLU A 68 3.84 4.37 -23.77
C GLU A 68 2.95 5.38 -24.51
N LEU A 69 2.15 6.12 -23.76
CA LEU A 69 1.37 7.28 -24.18
C LEU A 69 1.41 8.36 -23.08
N LEU A 70 0.76 9.50 -23.32
CA LEU A 70 0.66 10.55 -22.31
C LEU A 70 -0.77 11.10 -22.24
N LEU A 71 -1.44 10.87 -21.11
CA LEU A 71 -2.79 11.41 -20.86
C LEU A 71 -2.71 12.81 -20.21
N PRO A 72 -3.75 13.64 -20.38
CA PRO A 72 -3.82 14.94 -19.71
C PRO A 72 -3.82 14.82 -18.19
N LEU A 73 -3.18 15.77 -17.50
CA LEU A 73 -3.32 15.92 -16.03
C LEU A 73 -4.67 16.50 -15.64
N VAL A 74 -5.16 17.46 -16.43
CA VAL A 74 -6.46 18.11 -16.19
C VAL A 74 -7.55 17.25 -16.83
N LEU A 75 -8.44 16.71 -16.00
CA LEU A 75 -9.50 15.81 -16.44
C LEU A 75 -10.88 16.43 -16.20
N PRO A 76 -11.81 16.36 -17.17
CA PRO A 76 -13.17 16.85 -16.99
C PRO A 76 -13.92 16.00 -15.95
N ALA A 77 -14.74 16.65 -15.13
CA ALA A 77 -15.52 15.98 -14.09
C ALA A 77 -16.48 14.91 -14.63
N ASP A 78 -16.97 15.08 -15.86
CA ASP A 78 -17.94 14.16 -16.46
C ASP A 78 -17.42 12.72 -16.53
N LEU A 79 -16.13 12.52 -16.86
CA LEU A 79 -15.52 11.19 -16.88
C LEU A 79 -15.55 10.51 -15.49
N TRP A 80 -15.32 11.29 -14.44
CA TRP A 80 -15.34 10.81 -13.05
C TRP A 80 -16.75 10.60 -12.52
N ARG A 81 -17.74 11.33 -13.05
CA ARG A 81 -19.15 11.13 -12.75
C ARG A 81 -19.67 9.85 -13.40
N GLU A 82 -19.23 9.53 -14.62
CA GLU A 82 -19.56 8.26 -15.28
C GLU A 82 -19.12 7.04 -14.46
N SER A 83 -17.93 7.10 -13.84
CA SER A 83 -17.43 6.02 -12.97
C SER A 83 -18.00 6.05 -11.54
N GLY A 84 -18.72 7.11 -11.16
CA GLY A 84 -19.18 7.37 -9.79
C GLY A 84 -18.09 7.86 -8.82
N ARG A 85 -16.82 7.90 -9.25
CA ARG A 85 -15.69 8.26 -8.37
C ARG A 85 -15.57 9.75 -8.11
N TRP A 86 -16.30 10.61 -8.82
CA TRP A 86 -16.30 12.05 -8.54
C TRP A 86 -16.71 12.36 -7.09
N GLU A 87 -17.68 11.63 -6.55
CA GLU A 87 -18.09 11.73 -5.15
C GLU A 87 -17.28 10.78 -4.24
N GLU A 88 -17.14 9.51 -4.64
CA GLU A 88 -16.55 8.45 -3.80
C GLU A 88 -15.07 8.69 -3.45
N TYR A 89 -14.30 9.35 -4.32
CA TYR A 89 -12.87 9.60 -4.07
C TYR A 89 -12.63 10.58 -2.90
N GLY A 90 -13.67 11.31 -2.48
CA GLY A 90 -13.59 12.16 -1.29
C GLY A 90 -12.67 13.38 -1.49
N LYS A 91 -12.04 13.84 -0.40
CA LYS A 91 -11.31 15.11 -0.36
C LYS A 91 -9.93 15.06 -1.00
N GLU A 92 -9.39 13.87 -1.25
CA GLU A 92 -8.09 13.70 -1.92
C GLU A 92 -8.12 14.10 -3.41
N LEU A 93 -9.32 14.09 -4.02
CA LEU A 93 -9.50 14.56 -5.40
C LEU A 93 -9.52 16.09 -5.42
N LEU A 94 -8.45 16.69 -5.94
CA LEU A 94 -8.39 18.14 -6.12
C LEU A 94 -9.31 18.57 -7.27
N ARG A 95 -10.45 19.18 -6.92
CA ARG A 95 -11.45 19.68 -7.85
C ARG A 95 -11.30 21.19 -8.04
N PHE A 96 -11.49 21.66 -9.26
CA PHE A 96 -11.47 23.09 -9.59
C PHE A 96 -12.41 23.42 -10.75
N LYS A 97 -12.69 24.71 -10.93
CA LYS A 97 -13.47 25.21 -12.06
C LYS A 97 -12.60 26.01 -13.02
N ASP A 98 -12.84 25.87 -14.31
CA ASP A 98 -12.23 26.76 -15.30
C ASP A 98 -12.92 28.15 -15.31
N ARG A 99 -12.42 29.08 -16.14
CA ARG A 99 -13.01 30.41 -16.32
C ARG A 99 -14.47 30.40 -16.83
N GLY A 100 -14.92 29.28 -17.40
CA GLY A 100 -16.29 29.09 -17.86
C GLY A 100 -17.20 28.43 -16.83
N GLY A 101 -16.69 28.14 -15.63
CA GLY A 101 -17.44 27.49 -14.55
C GLY A 101 -17.56 25.97 -14.67
N ARG A 102 -16.88 25.35 -15.64
CA ARG A 102 -16.88 23.89 -15.84
C ARG A 102 -15.99 23.20 -14.83
N ASP A 103 -16.43 22.05 -14.34
CA ASP A 103 -15.71 21.27 -13.33
C ASP A 103 -14.61 20.39 -13.93
N TYR A 104 -13.46 20.41 -13.29
CA TYR A 104 -12.29 19.61 -13.59
C TYR A 104 -11.66 19.08 -12.31
N CYS A 105 -10.78 18.09 -12.46
CA CYS A 105 -9.84 17.69 -11.43
C CYS A 105 -8.42 17.56 -11.97
N LEU A 106 -7.44 17.58 -11.06
CA LEU A 106 -6.11 17.09 -11.37
C LEU A 106 -6.10 15.58 -11.12
N GLY A 107 -5.77 14.80 -12.16
CA GLY A 107 -5.81 13.34 -12.11
C GLY A 107 -4.92 12.75 -11.01
N PRO A 108 -5.50 12.10 -9.97
CA PRO A 108 -4.74 11.32 -9.00
C PRO A 108 -4.36 9.92 -9.52
N THR A 109 -5.03 9.51 -10.61
CA THR A 109 -4.91 8.30 -11.41
C THR A 109 -5.76 8.50 -12.70
N HIS A 110 -5.78 7.55 -13.62
CA HIS A 110 -6.33 7.74 -14.97
C HIS A 110 -7.21 6.60 -15.49
N GLU A 111 -7.84 5.78 -14.64
CA GLU A 111 -8.73 4.70 -15.10
C GLU A 111 -9.86 5.21 -16.00
N GLU A 112 -10.49 6.35 -15.69
CA GLU A 112 -11.56 6.93 -16.50
C GLU A 112 -11.04 7.48 -17.84
N ALA A 113 -9.90 8.18 -17.81
CA ALA A 113 -9.33 8.81 -18.99
C ALA A 113 -8.87 7.78 -20.03
N ILE A 114 -8.24 6.69 -19.58
CA ILE A 114 -7.80 5.63 -20.47
C ILE A 114 -8.98 4.79 -20.98
N THR A 115 -10.00 4.56 -20.15
CA THR A 115 -11.24 3.88 -20.56
C THR A 115 -11.97 4.69 -21.63
N ASP A 116 -12.06 6.02 -21.50
CA ASP A 116 -12.66 6.89 -22.51
C ASP A 116 -11.89 6.86 -23.85
N LEU A 117 -10.56 6.79 -23.81
CA LEU A 117 -9.75 6.64 -25.02
C LEU A 117 -10.02 5.28 -25.68
N VAL A 118 -9.91 4.19 -24.93
CA VAL A 118 -10.02 2.83 -25.49
C VAL A 118 -11.43 2.54 -25.99
N ARG A 119 -12.48 3.01 -25.29
CA ARG A 119 -13.86 2.88 -25.79
C ARG A 119 -14.13 3.66 -27.07
N ARG A 120 -13.24 4.54 -27.52
CA ARG A 120 -13.37 5.27 -28.80
C ARG A 120 -12.64 4.56 -29.93
N GLU A 121 -11.44 4.06 -29.65
CA GLU A 121 -10.48 3.56 -30.64
C GLU A 121 -10.48 2.03 -30.82
N VAL A 122 -10.98 1.27 -29.83
CA VAL A 122 -10.98 -0.19 -29.84
C VAL A 122 -12.41 -0.71 -29.96
N ARG A 123 -12.68 -1.53 -30.99
CA ARG A 123 -14.04 -2.01 -31.33
C ARG A 123 -14.16 -3.50 -31.48
N SER A 124 -13.05 -4.24 -31.60
CA SER A 124 -13.07 -5.67 -31.89
C SER A 124 -12.09 -6.44 -31.02
N TYR A 125 -12.44 -7.67 -30.67
CA TYR A 125 -11.57 -8.61 -29.96
C TYR A 125 -10.20 -8.81 -30.65
N LYS A 126 -10.12 -8.58 -31.96
CA LYS A 126 -8.87 -8.71 -32.74
C LYS A 126 -7.80 -7.67 -32.38
N GLN A 127 -8.19 -6.60 -31.70
CA GLN A 127 -7.28 -5.57 -31.19
C GLN A 127 -6.82 -5.85 -29.76
N LEU A 128 -7.26 -6.96 -29.15
CA LEU A 128 -6.97 -7.36 -27.78
C LEU A 128 -6.00 -8.56 -27.75
N PRO A 129 -5.17 -8.69 -26.69
CA PRO A 129 -5.05 -7.78 -25.56
C PRO A 129 -4.31 -6.49 -25.92
N LEU A 130 -4.62 -5.41 -25.20
CA LEU A 130 -3.97 -4.10 -25.35
C LEU A 130 -3.47 -3.63 -23.98
N CYS A 131 -2.21 -3.22 -23.88
CA CYS A 131 -1.66 -2.63 -22.66
C CYS A 131 -1.02 -1.28 -22.95
N LEU A 132 -1.50 -0.23 -22.29
CA LEU A 132 -1.08 1.15 -22.48
C LEU A 132 -0.54 1.70 -21.15
N TYR A 133 0.53 2.47 -21.17
CA TYR A 133 1.09 3.07 -19.96
C TYR A 133 1.54 4.50 -20.17
N GLN A 134 1.74 5.24 -19.08
CA GLN A 134 2.35 6.56 -19.08
C GLN A 134 3.26 6.72 -17.86
N ILE A 135 4.22 7.63 -17.95
CA ILE A 135 4.99 8.14 -16.80
C ILE A 135 4.65 9.62 -16.66
N GLN A 136 3.82 9.95 -15.65
CA GLN A 136 3.17 11.27 -15.61
C GLN A 136 2.91 11.73 -14.16
N ILE A 137 2.87 13.05 -13.97
CA ILE A 137 2.62 13.70 -12.68
C ILE A 137 1.18 13.48 -12.22
N LYS A 138 1.00 12.93 -11.03
CA LYS A 138 -0.29 12.80 -10.34
C LYS A 138 -0.43 13.84 -9.25
N PHE A 139 -1.67 14.14 -8.90
CA PHE A 139 -1.99 14.99 -7.75
C PHE A 139 -3.00 14.32 -6.82
N ARG A 140 -2.65 14.15 -5.55
CA ARG A 140 -3.56 13.72 -4.47
C ARG A 140 -3.47 14.75 -3.34
N ASP A 141 -4.59 15.33 -2.91
CA ASP A 141 -4.59 16.31 -1.81
C ASP A 141 -4.51 15.62 -0.44
N GLU A 142 -3.41 14.87 -0.25
CA GLU A 142 -3.09 14.15 0.98
C GLU A 142 -3.13 15.12 2.17
N MET A 143 -3.93 14.76 3.18
CA MET A 143 -4.16 15.59 4.37
C MET A 143 -2.88 15.79 5.18
N ARG A 144 -2.01 14.77 5.21
CA ARG A 144 -0.75 14.81 5.98
C ARG A 144 0.42 14.32 5.12
N PRO A 145 0.92 15.15 4.18
CA PRO A 145 2.06 14.77 3.36
C PRO A 145 3.31 14.69 4.24
N ARG A 146 3.99 13.54 4.19
CA ARG A 146 5.14 13.21 5.05
C ARG A 146 6.20 12.45 4.26
N PHE A 147 7.37 12.28 4.87
CA PHE A 147 8.45 11.44 4.31
C PHE A 147 8.97 11.86 2.92
N GLY A 148 9.04 13.17 2.69
CA GLY A 148 9.62 13.70 1.44
C GLY A 148 8.79 13.32 0.22
N VAL A 149 9.46 12.75 -0.79
CA VAL A 149 8.85 12.31 -2.05
C VAL A 149 8.12 10.96 -1.94
N MET A 150 8.19 10.27 -0.79
CA MET A 150 7.45 9.01 -0.61
C MET A 150 5.94 9.24 -0.52
N ARG A 151 5.51 10.29 0.19
CA ARG A 151 4.11 10.64 0.40
C ARG A 151 3.89 12.14 0.22
N GLY A 152 4.04 12.56 -1.04
CA GLY A 152 3.74 13.91 -1.52
C GLY A 152 2.30 14.08 -2.00
N ARG A 153 1.92 15.31 -2.29
CA ARG A 153 0.67 15.66 -2.97
C ARG A 153 0.83 15.65 -4.48
N GLU A 154 1.96 16.17 -4.96
CA GLU A 154 2.36 16.07 -6.36
C GLU A 154 3.50 15.07 -6.49
N PHE A 155 3.36 14.08 -7.35
CA PHE A 155 4.34 13.01 -7.50
C PHE A 155 4.30 12.38 -8.89
N ILE A 156 5.38 11.73 -9.30
CA ILE A 156 5.46 11.05 -10.60
C ILE A 156 5.13 9.58 -10.42
N MET A 157 4.20 9.11 -11.23
CA MET A 157 3.77 7.71 -11.25
C MET A 157 3.86 7.17 -12.67
N LYS A 158 4.36 5.95 -12.79
CA LYS A 158 4.07 5.12 -13.96
C LYS A 158 2.76 4.40 -13.70
N ASP A 159 1.75 4.64 -14.50
CA ASP A 159 0.47 3.94 -14.46
C ASP A 159 0.21 3.28 -15.82
N ALA A 160 -0.14 2.00 -15.79
CA ALA A 160 -0.44 1.19 -16.97
C ALA A 160 -1.82 0.54 -16.83
N TYR A 161 -2.46 0.26 -17.95
CA TYR A 161 -3.80 -0.28 -18.02
C TYR A 161 -3.87 -1.33 -19.13
N SER A 162 -4.33 -2.54 -18.80
CA SER A 162 -4.61 -3.58 -19.79
C SER A 162 -6.10 -3.66 -20.06
N PHE A 163 -6.42 -3.99 -21.31
CA PHE A 163 -7.75 -4.27 -21.79
C PHE A 163 -7.71 -5.64 -22.46
N ASP A 164 -8.50 -6.55 -21.93
CA ASP A 164 -8.49 -7.96 -22.25
C ASP A 164 -9.92 -8.39 -22.64
N ALA A 165 -10.02 -9.42 -23.49
CA ALA A 165 -11.32 -9.90 -23.98
C ALA A 165 -12.06 -10.73 -22.92
N ASP A 166 -11.33 -11.36 -22.02
CA ASP A 166 -11.83 -12.25 -20.98
C ASP A 166 -10.88 -12.30 -19.77
N GLU A 167 -11.30 -13.00 -18.72
CA GLU A 167 -10.53 -13.18 -17.48
C GLU A 167 -9.21 -13.93 -17.69
N ALA A 168 -9.13 -14.82 -18.69
CA ALA A 168 -7.89 -15.55 -18.97
C ALA A 168 -6.83 -14.64 -19.60
N GLY A 169 -7.24 -13.75 -20.49
CA GLY A 169 -6.40 -12.67 -21.02
C GLY A 169 -5.93 -11.73 -19.90
N ALA A 170 -6.85 -11.33 -19.01
CA ALA A 170 -6.52 -10.48 -17.87
C ALA A 170 -5.52 -11.13 -16.90
N GLU A 171 -5.62 -12.45 -16.66
CA GLU A 171 -4.62 -13.21 -15.89
C GLU A 171 -3.23 -13.14 -16.51
N GLU A 172 -3.15 -13.32 -17.83
CA GLU A 172 -1.88 -13.28 -18.56
C GLU A 172 -1.28 -11.86 -18.57
N SER A 173 -2.10 -10.83 -18.81
CA SER A 173 -1.71 -9.42 -18.71
C SER A 173 -1.18 -9.08 -17.31
N TYR A 174 -1.88 -9.53 -16.27
CA TYR A 174 -1.46 -9.37 -14.88
C TYR A 174 -0.13 -10.04 -14.58
N ARG A 175 0.05 -11.31 -15.01
CA ARG A 175 1.30 -12.06 -14.83
C ARG A 175 2.48 -11.35 -15.51
N ARG A 176 2.30 -10.84 -16.73
CA ARG A 176 3.32 -10.06 -17.45
C ARG A 176 3.73 -8.81 -16.67
N MET A 177 2.77 -8.10 -16.08
CA MET A 177 3.05 -6.92 -15.27
C MET A 177 3.76 -7.28 -13.95
N TYR A 178 3.35 -8.37 -13.30
CA TYR A 178 4.04 -8.89 -12.11
C TYR A 178 5.52 -9.18 -12.39
N GLU A 179 5.81 -9.84 -13.52
CA GLU A 179 7.18 -10.15 -13.94
C GLU A 179 7.97 -8.90 -14.35
N ALA A 180 7.34 -7.97 -15.08
CA ALA A 180 7.96 -6.71 -15.47
C ALA A 180 8.37 -5.88 -14.24
N TYR A 181 7.46 -5.72 -13.27
CA TYR A 181 7.75 -5.04 -12.01
C TYR A 181 8.87 -5.73 -11.24
N SER A 182 8.84 -7.06 -11.20
CA SER A 182 9.89 -7.83 -10.56
C SER A 182 11.26 -7.58 -11.20
N ARG A 183 11.33 -7.44 -12.54
CA ARG A 183 12.57 -7.08 -13.24
C ARG A 183 12.98 -5.63 -12.98
N ILE A 184 12.04 -4.69 -13.02
CA ILE A 184 12.26 -3.26 -12.72
C ILE A 184 12.93 -3.11 -11.37
N PHE A 185 12.32 -3.63 -10.29
CA PHE A 185 12.85 -3.43 -8.95
C PHE A 185 14.17 -4.16 -8.70
N ARG A 186 14.40 -5.34 -9.32
CA ARG A 186 15.73 -5.98 -9.32
C ARG A 186 16.78 -5.14 -10.02
N ARG A 187 16.45 -4.55 -11.18
CA ARG A 187 17.35 -3.66 -11.93
C ARG A 187 17.64 -2.36 -11.20
N CYS A 188 16.68 -1.85 -10.42
CA CYS A 188 16.91 -0.74 -9.49
C CYS A 188 17.72 -1.13 -8.25
N GLY A 189 18.17 -2.38 -8.11
CA GLY A 189 18.97 -2.86 -6.98
C GLY A 189 18.21 -3.00 -5.66
N LEU A 190 16.89 -3.18 -5.71
CA LEU A 190 16.04 -3.21 -4.51
C LEU A 190 15.80 -4.63 -4.00
N ARG A 191 15.79 -4.77 -2.67
CA ARG A 191 15.26 -5.96 -2.00
C ARG A 191 13.77 -5.75 -1.73
N PHE A 192 12.91 -6.44 -2.47
CA PHE A 192 11.46 -6.27 -2.37
C PHE A 192 10.76 -7.63 -2.27
N ARG A 193 9.49 -7.58 -1.88
CA ARG A 193 8.54 -8.69 -1.93
C ARG A 193 7.27 -8.22 -2.63
N ALA A 194 6.71 -9.06 -3.49
CA ALA A 194 5.33 -8.87 -3.93
C ALA A 194 4.42 -9.55 -2.90
N VAL A 195 3.39 -8.84 -2.44
CA VAL A 195 2.53 -9.27 -1.34
C VAL A 195 1.08 -9.15 -1.77
N GLU A 196 0.25 -10.15 -1.43
CA GLU A 196 -1.19 -10.09 -1.67
C GLU A 196 -1.80 -8.91 -0.87
N ALA A 197 -2.66 -8.12 -1.51
CA ALA A 197 -3.22 -6.91 -0.91
C ALA A 197 -4.73 -6.80 -1.10
N ASP A 198 -5.34 -5.85 -0.38
CA ASP A 198 -6.74 -5.46 -0.60
C ASP A 198 -6.86 -4.65 -1.90
N THR A 199 -8.04 -4.64 -2.51
CA THR A 199 -8.29 -3.87 -3.74
C THR A 199 -8.80 -2.45 -3.47
N GLY A 200 -9.20 -2.15 -2.22
CA GLY A 200 -9.65 -0.84 -1.78
C GLY A 200 -10.71 -0.20 -2.68
N LEU A 201 -10.69 1.13 -2.75
CA LEU A 201 -11.61 1.94 -3.56
C LEU A 201 -11.33 1.85 -5.07
N ILE A 202 -10.13 1.45 -5.47
CA ILE A 202 -9.81 1.21 -6.88
C ILE A 202 -10.72 0.10 -7.43
N GLY A 203 -11.05 -0.88 -6.59
CA GLY A 203 -11.92 -2.02 -6.92
C GLY A 203 -11.15 -3.13 -7.65
N GLY A 204 -11.80 -4.28 -7.80
CA GLY A 204 -11.19 -5.46 -8.39
C GLY A 204 -11.38 -6.71 -7.52
N ARG A 205 -10.79 -7.84 -7.94
CA ARG A 205 -10.84 -9.11 -7.19
C ARG A 205 -9.51 -9.54 -6.57
N PHE A 206 -8.41 -9.08 -7.15
CA PHE A 206 -7.08 -9.55 -6.81
C PHE A 206 -6.04 -8.45 -7.06
N SER A 207 -5.16 -8.21 -6.08
CA SER A 207 -4.09 -7.24 -6.18
C SER A 207 -2.80 -7.72 -5.52
N HIS A 208 -1.67 -7.21 -6.00
CA HIS A 208 -0.37 -7.39 -5.36
C HIS A 208 0.33 -6.04 -5.19
N GLU A 209 0.82 -5.79 -4.00
CA GLU A 209 1.70 -4.67 -3.69
C GLU A 209 3.16 -5.11 -3.79
N PHE A 210 4.01 -4.28 -4.34
CA PHE A 210 5.45 -4.46 -4.40
C PHE A 210 6.09 -3.62 -3.32
N MET A 211 6.58 -4.33 -2.31
CA MET A 211 7.04 -3.75 -1.06
C MET A 211 8.56 -3.82 -0.94
N VAL A 212 9.22 -2.67 -0.89
CA VAL A 212 10.64 -2.58 -0.58
C VAL A 212 10.83 -2.75 0.93
N LEU A 213 11.62 -3.74 1.34
CA LEU A 213 11.80 -4.05 2.76
C LEU A 213 12.64 -2.96 3.44
N ALA A 214 12.03 -2.21 4.35
CA ALA A 214 12.68 -1.11 5.07
C ALA A 214 11.99 -0.89 6.43
N SER A 215 12.77 -0.64 7.48
CA SER A 215 12.24 -0.39 8.83
C SER A 215 11.37 0.87 8.92
N THR A 216 11.55 1.81 7.99
CA THR A 216 10.79 3.05 7.83
C THR A 216 9.47 2.88 7.05
N GLY A 217 9.18 1.67 6.57
CA GLY A 217 7.94 1.35 5.88
C GLY A 217 6.69 1.59 6.74
N GLU A 218 5.68 2.21 6.13
CA GLU A 218 4.37 2.44 6.77
C GLU A 218 3.58 1.12 6.88
N ASP A 219 3.73 0.26 5.87
CA ASP A 219 2.96 -0.97 5.73
C ASP A 219 3.60 -2.13 6.47
N LEU A 220 2.75 -2.92 7.12
CA LEU A 220 3.12 -4.18 7.76
C LEU A 220 2.89 -5.32 6.78
N ILE A 221 3.96 -6.08 6.54
CA ILE A 221 3.97 -7.21 5.63
C ILE A 221 4.07 -8.46 6.47
N VAL A 222 3.16 -9.38 6.22
CA VAL A 222 3.17 -10.73 6.75
C VAL A 222 3.79 -11.62 5.70
N SER A 223 4.86 -12.33 6.04
CA SER A 223 5.53 -13.26 5.13
C SER A 223 5.80 -14.60 5.80
N CYS A 224 5.76 -15.69 5.04
CA CYS A 224 6.08 -17.01 5.55
C CYS A 224 7.61 -17.22 5.62
N SER A 225 8.08 -17.84 6.69
CA SER A 225 9.48 -18.22 6.86
C SER A 225 9.96 -19.37 5.96
N HIS A 226 9.05 -20.04 5.23
CA HIS A 226 9.36 -21.27 4.48
C HIS A 226 8.89 -21.25 3.02
N CYS A 227 7.73 -20.67 2.70
CA CYS A 227 7.22 -20.58 1.32
C CYS A 227 7.06 -19.13 0.86
N ASP A 228 6.67 -18.93 -0.39
CA ASP A 228 6.54 -17.60 -1.00
C ASP A 228 5.30 -16.81 -0.57
N TYR A 229 4.53 -17.31 0.40
CA TYR A 229 3.36 -16.59 0.90
C TYR A 229 3.78 -15.27 1.54
N ALA A 230 3.27 -14.16 1.00
CA ALA A 230 3.36 -12.85 1.62
C ALA A 230 2.09 -12.04 1.33
N ALA A 231 1.64 -11.26 2.30
CA ALA A 231 0.46 -10.43 2.21
C ALA A 231 0.63 -9.16 3.05
N ASN A 232 -0.07 -8.09 2.67
CA ASN A 232 -0.29 -6.96 3.56
C ASN A 232 -1.05 -7.46 4.82
N LEU A 233 -0.74 -6.94 6.00
CA LEU A 233 -1.41 -7.32 7.26
C LEU A 233 -2.94 -7.23 7.17
N GLU A 234 -3.44 -6.26 6.39
CA GLU A 234 -4.87 -6.07 6.15
C GLU A 234 -5.50 -7.24 5.39
N ARG A 235 -4.73 -7.95 4.54
CA ARG A 235 -5.20 -9.08 3.73
C ARG A 235 -4.76 -10.46 4.24
N ALA A 236 -3.68 -10.50 5.03
CA ALA A 236 -2.99 -11.73 5.43
C ALA A 236 -3.92 -12.75 6.09
N GLU A 237 -4.05 -13.93 5.48
CA GLU A 237 -4.94 -15.00 5.93
C GLU A 237 -4.30 -15.80 7.06
N ILE A 238 -5.14 -16.24 8.00
CA ILE A 238 -4.74 -17.15 9.08
C ILE A 238 -5.14 -18.59 8.74
N GLY A 239 -6.23 -18.71 7.97
CA GLY A 239 -6.93 -19.96 7.71
C GLY A 239 -7.82 -20.38 8.88
N ARG A 240 -8.76 -21.30 8.62
CA ARG A 240 -9.69 -21.82 9.64
C ARG A 240 -8.98 -22.80 10.56
N ARG A 241 -8.61 -22.32 11.74
CA ARG A 241 -7.91 -23.11 12.77
C ARG A 241 -8.63 -22.95 14.11
N PRO A 242 -9.45 -23.92 14.52
CA PRO A 242 -10.03 -23.92 15.85
C PRO A 242 -8.91 -24.03 16.88
N GLU A 243 -8.66 -22.95 17.62
CA GLU A 243 -7.68 -22.92 18.70
C GLU A 243 -8.41 -23.19 20.02
N GLY A 244 -8.19 -24.36 20.61
CA GLY A 244 -8.96 -24.73 21.79
C GLY A 244 -8.56 -26.04 22.45
N ASP A 245 -8.66 -26.04 23.78
CA ASP A 245 -8.37 -27.22 24.59
C ASP A 245 -9.62 -28.11 24.64
N LYS A 246 -9.73 -29.03 23.65
CA LYS A 246 -10.88 -29.94 23.53
C LYS A 246 -11.07 -30.87 24.74
N GLY A 247 -10.08 -30.95 25.64
CA GLY A 247 -10.09 -31.82 26.81
C GLY A 247 -10.73 -31.23 28.07
N GLU A 248 -10.94 -29.91 28.16
CA GLU A 248 -11.45 -29.30 29.39
C GLU A 248 -12.97 -29.53 29.55
N PRO A 249 -13.46 -29.96 30.73
CA PRO A 249 -14.89 -30.07 30.99
C PRO A 249 -15.56 -28.70 30.98
N LEU A 250 -16.79 -28.64 30.46
CA LEU A 250 -17.60 -27.43 30.48
C LEU A 250 -18.00 -27.11 31.93
N ARG A 251 -17.83 -25.85 32.33
CA ARG A 251 -18.20 -25.32 33.64
C ARG A 251 -19.41 -24.42 33.52
N ASP A 252 -20.14 -24.23 34.61
CA ASP A 252 -21.32 -23.35 34.62
C ASP A 252 -20.92 -21.88 34.56
N MET A 253 -21.59 -21.13 33.68
CA MET A 253 -21.39 -19.68 33.53
C MET A 253 -21.67 -18.96 34.86
N LYS A 254 -20.79 -18.02 35.22
CA LYS A 254 -20.91 -17.22 36.45
C LYS A 254 -20.66 -15.75 36.16
N ALA A 255 -21.43 -14.89 36.83
CA ALA A 255 -21.17 -13.46 36.84
C ALA A 255 -20.11 -13.13 37.91
N VAL A 256 -19.10 -12.34 37.51
CA VAL A 256 -18.03 -11.87 38.38
C VAL A 256 -17.95 -10.35 38.30
N GLU A 257 -17.96 -9.69 39.46
CA GLU A 257 -17.77 -8.24 39.55
C GLU A 257 -16.28 -7.90 39.32
N THR A 258 -16.02 -7.02 38.37
CA THR A 258 -14.70 -6.56 37.92
C THR A 258 -14.63 -5.03 37.95
N PRO A 259 -14.69 -4.40 39.15
CA PRO A 259 -14.82 -2.96 39.28
C PRO A 259 -13.65 -2.20 38.65
N GLY A 260 -13.97 -1.30 37.72
CA GLY A 260 -13.01 -0.44 37.03
C GLY A 260 -12.08 -1.16 36.05
N ARG A 261 -12.33 -2.43 35.71
CA ARG A 261 -11.50 -3.21 34.77
C ARG A 261 -12.14 -3.22 33.40
N ARG A 262 -11.51 -2.59 32.40
CA ARG A 262 -12.07 -2.41 31.05
C ARG A 262 -11.20 -3.01 29.96
N THR A 263 -9.87 -3.03 30.13
CA THR A 263 -8.97 -3.59 29.11
C THR A 263 -8.78 -5.09 29.30
N VAL A 264 -8.30 -5.75 28.23
CA VAL A 264 -7.97 -7.17 28.29
C VAL A 264 -6.94 -7.44 29.38
N GLU A 265 -5.87 -6.64 29.48
CA GLU A 265 -4.84 -6.85 30.51
C GLU A 265 -5.42 -6.69 31.92
N GLU A 266 -6.27 -5.68 32.13
CA GLU A 266 -6.87 -5.41 33.44
C GLU A 266 -7.78 -6.55 33.91
N VAL A 267 -8.64 -7.05 33.02
CA VAL A 267 -9.60 -8.12 33.33
C VAL A 267 -8.88 -9.44 33.54
N THR A 268 -7.94 -9.79 32.65
CA THR A 268 -7.20 -11.06 32.69
C THR A 268 -6.29 -11.13 33.91
N SER A 269 -5.59 -10.03 34.24
CA SER A 269 -4.78 -9.93 35.46
C SER A 269 -5.63 -10.01 36.72
N PHE A 270 -6.82 -9.40 36.74
CA PHE A 270 -7.71 -9.44 37.90
C PHE A 270 -8.27 -10.85 38.15
N LEU A 271 -8.65 -11.55 37.08
CA LEU A 271 -9.23 -12.90 37.15
C LEU A 271 -8.18 -14.02 37.23
N GLY A 272 -6.89 -13.71 37.04
CA GLY A 272 -5.81 -14.70 37.06
C GLY A 272 -5.88 -15.68 35.88
N VAL A 273 -6.37 -15.22 34.72
CA VAL A 273 -6.47 -16.03 33.48
C VAL A 273 -5.61 -15.42 32.38
N PRO A 274 -5.13 -16.20 31.40
CA PRO A 274 -4.39 -15.65 30.28
C PRO A 274 -5.32 -14.92 29.29
N PRO A 275 -4.82 -13.94 28.49
CA PRO A 275 -5.61 -13.24 27.47
C PRO A 275 -6.35 -14.13 26.47
N GLN A 276 -5.80 -15.33 26.20
CA GLN A 276 -6.42 -16.35 25.35
C GLN A 276 -7.77 -16.85 25.88
N ARG A 277 -8.04 -16.68 27.19
CA ARG A 277 -9.32 -17.04 27.79
C ARG A 277 -10.36 -15.93 27.74
N LEU A 278 -10.02 -14.73 27.29
CA LEU A 278 -10.97 -13.64 27.14
C LEU A 278 -11.43 -13.55 25.68
N VAL A 279 -12.70 -13.22 25.45
CA VAL A 279 -13.25 -12.90 24.14
C VAL A 279 -13.71 -11.45 24.15
N LYS A 280 -13.18 -10.66 23.22
CA LYS A 280 -13.58 -9.28 22.98
C LYS A 280 -14.83 -9.25 22.12
N THR A 281 -15.79 -8.42 22.50
CA THR A 281 -16.96 -8.07 21.70
C THR A 281 -16.87 -6.62 21.29
N LEU A 282 -16.63 -6.39 20.00
CA LEU A 282 -16.52 -5.06 19.42
C LEU A 282 -17.72 -4.80 18.52
N LEU A 283 -18.39 -3.67 18.71
CA LEU A 283 -19.55 -3.27 17.92
C LEU A 283 -19.13 -2.33 16.80
N PHE A 284 -19.67 -2.58 15.61
CA PHE A 284 -19.46 -1.76 14.42
C PHE A 284 -20.80 -1.32 13.83
N LYS A 285 -20.85 -0.09 13.34
CA LYS A 285 -21.93 0.47 12.54
C LYS A 285 -21.63 0.25 11.06
N THR A 286 -22.65 -0.17 10.33
CA THR A 286 -22.65 -0.32 8.87
C THR A 286 -23.90 0.34 8.30
N GLU A 287 -24.00 0.44 6.97
CA GLU A 287 -25.23 0.86 6.30
C GLU A 287 -26.42 -0.10 6.51
N GLU A 288 -26.15 -1.35 6.92
CA GLU A 288 -27.18 -2.37 7.19
C GLU A 288 -27.59 -2.46 8.67
N GLY A 289 -26.91 -1.73 9.55
CA GLY A 289 -27.14 -1.74 11.00
C GLY A 289 -25.89 -2.06 11.81
N VAL A 290 -26.08 -2.46 13.07
CA VAL A 290 -24.99 -2.78 14.00
C VAL A 290 -24.63 -4.26 13.92
N VAL A 291 -23.32 -4.53 13.87
CA VAL A 291 -22.75 -5.88 13.87
C VAL A 291 -21.74 -6.02 15.01
N ALA A 292 -21.69 -7.19 15.64
CA ALA A 292 -20.71 -7.52 16.67
C ALA A 292 -19.63 -8.44 16.12
N ALA A 293 -18.38 -8.03 16.26
CA ALA A 293 -17.19 -8.83 15.96
C ALA A 293 -16.65 -9.46 17.24
N LEU A 294 -16.45 -10.78 17.23
CA LEU A 294 -15.95 -11.56 18.36
C LEU A 294 -14.56 -12.10 18.05
N VAL A 295 -13.55 -11.67 18.82
CA VAL A 295 -12.15 -12.13 18.68
C VAL A 295 -11.57 -12.49 20.04
N ARG A 296 -10.54 -13.35 20.07
CA ARG A 296 -9.82 -13.70 21.30
C ARG A 296 -9.10 -12.48 21.89
N GLY A 297 -8.88 -12.45 23.19
CA GLY A 297 -8.35 -11.28 23.92
C GLY A 297 -7.00 -10.79 23.40
N ASP A 298 -6.12 -11.71 23.03
CA ASP A 298 -4.80 -11.49 22.43
C ASP A 298 -4.83 -11.19 20.92
N HIS A 299 -5.99 -11.23 20.26
CA HIS A 299 -6.14 -10.95 18.83
C HIS A 299 -6.80 -9.60 18.58
N GLU A 300 -6.40 -8.86 17.55
CA GLU A 300 -7.09 -7.64 17.12
C GLU A 300 -8.03 -7.93 15.94
N VAL A 301 -9.18 -7.25 15.90
CA VAL A 301 -10.05 -7.27 14.71
C VAL A 301 -9.32 -6.62 13.53
N ASN A 302 -9.46 -7.25 12.38
CA ASN A 302 -9.10 -6.69 11.09
C ASN A 302 -10.37 -6.16 10.43
N GLU A 303 -10.52 -4.84 10.45
CA GLU A 303 -11.70 -4.14 9.92
C GLU A 303 -11.86 -4.35 8.41
N VAL A 304 -10.77 -4.45 7.65
CA VAL A 304 -10.81 -4.71 6.20
C VAL A 304 -11.39 -6.09 5.92
N LYS A 305 -10.93 -7.11 6.65
CA LYS A 305 -11.49 -8.47 6.52
C LYS A 305 -12.96 -8.52 6.93
N LEU A 306 -13.32 -7.87 8.04
CA LEU A 306 -14.70 -7.82 8.51
C LEU A 306 -15.62 -7.14 7.49
N ARG A 307 -15.22 -5.98 6.96
CA ARG A 307 -15.95 -5.25 5.91
C ARG A 307 -16.15 -6.13 4.67
N ASN A 308 -15.07 -6.76 4.20
CA ASN A 308 -15.10 -7.62 3.02
C ASN A 308 -15.96 -8.87 3.21
N TYR A 309 -15.95 -9.47 4.40
CA TYR A 309 -16.80 -10.60 4.75
C TYR A 309 -18.28 -10.22 4.80
N LEU A 310 -18.60 -9.06 5.38
CA LEU A 310 -19.97 -8.54 5.45
C LEU A 310 -20.50 -8.07 4.09
N GLY A 311 -19.62 -7.71 3.16
CA GLY A 311 -20.00 -7.15 1.86
C GLY A 311 -20.49 -5.70 1.93
N VAL A 312 -20.14 -4.99 3.00
CA VAL A 312 -20.56 -3.61 3.27
C VAL A 312 -19.56 -2.59 2.76
N ARG A 313 -20.02 -1.37 2.47
CA ARG A 313 -19.18 -0.26 2.01
C ARG A 313 -18.57 0.47 3.19
N ASP A 314 -19.38 0.74 4.20
CA ASP A 314 -18.98 1.51 5.38
C ASP A 314 -18.94 0.61 6.61
N LEU A 315 -17.81 0.63 7.31
CA LEU A 315 -17.63 -0.06 8.58
C LEU A 315 -16.95 0.91 9.53
N GLN A 316 -17.62 1.27 10.63
CA GLN A 316 -17.10 2.19 11.63
C GLN A 316 -17.29 1.60 13.02
N MET A 317 -16.31 1.75 13.91
CA MET A 317 -16.48 1.35 15.30
C MET A 317 -17.64 2.13 15.93
N ALA A 318 -18.51 1.44 16.66
CA ALA A 318 -19.67 2.05 17.30
C ALA A 318 -19.22 3.03 18.41
N ASP A 319 -19.93 4.14 18.53
CA ASP A 319 -19.78 5.09 19.63
C ASP A 319 -20.39 4.56 20.94
N GLU A 320 -20.08 5.23 22.05
CA GLU A 320 -20.52 4.82 23.39
C GLU A 320 -22.05 4.77 23.52
N GLU A 321 -22.76 5.68 22.85
CA GLU A 321 -24.22 5.73 22.83
C GLU A 321 -24.79 4.45 22.20
N THR A 322 -24.36 4.10 20.99
CA THR A 322 -24.83 2.87 20.33
C THR A 322 -24.40 1.61 21.06
N VAL A 323 -23.21 1.60 21.68
CA VAL A 323 -22.80 0.46 22.53
C VAL A 323 -23.77 0.29 23.70
N GLN A 324 -24.17 1.40 24.34
CA GLN A 324 -25.10 1.36 25.46
C GLN A 324 -26.52 0.95 25.03
N GLU A 325 -26.99 1.43 23.89
CA GLU A 325 -28.30 1.05 23.33
C GLU A 325 -28.36 -0.44 23.02
N VAL A 326 -27.31 -0.98 22.41
CA VAL A 326 -27.27 -2.37 21.92
C VAL A 326 -26.98 -3.37 23.03
N THR A 327 -26.06 -3.04 23.95
CA THR A 327 -25.64 -3.97 25.02
C THR A 327 -26.36 -3.74 26.34
N GLY A 328 -26.93 -2.57 26.58
CA GLY A 328 -27.43 -2.15 27.90
C GLY A 328 -26.30 -1.80 28.91
N GLY A 329 -25.03 -1.93 28.51
CA GLY A 329 -23.86 -1.71 29.35
C GLY A 329 -22.86 -0.72 28.74
N PRO A 330 -21.90 -0.20 29.54
CA PRO A 330 -20.89 0.70 29.03
C PRO A 330 -19.81 -0.04 28.22
N MET A 331 -19.13 0.70 27.36
CA MET A 331 -17.95 0.24 26.62
C MET A 331 -16.89 -0.35 27.56
N GLY A 332 -16.26 -1.43 27.14
CA GLY A 332 -15.30 -2.21 27.96
C GLY A 332 -15.93 -3.35 28.76
N PHE A 333 -17.25 -3.48 28.75
CA PHE A 333 -17.98 -4.59 29.37
C PHE A 333 -18.96 -5.28 28.41
N SER A 334 -18.83 -5.02 27.11
CA SER A 334 -19.66 -5.63 26.07
C SER A 334 -19.33 -7.11 25.89
N GLY A 335 -20.36 -7.94 25.78
CA GLY A 335 -20.26 -9.38 25.57
C GLY A 335 -21.37 -9.92 24.69
N PRO A 336 -21.24 -11.16 24.19
CA PRO A 336 -22.19 -11.75 23.24
C PRO A 336 -23.44 -12.35 23.90
N VAL A 337 -23.42 -12.57 25.22
CA VAL A 337 -24.54 -13.22 25.93
C VAL A 337 -25.71 -12.26 26.04
N GLY A 338 -26.86 -12.65 25.47
CA GLY A 338 -28.07 -11.83 25.42
C GLY A 338 -28.04 -10.69 24.40
N LEU A 339 -27.07 -10.69 23.48
CA LEU A 339 -26.93 -9.67 22.45
C LEU A 339 -27.78 -10.02 21.22
N GLU A 340 -28.69 -9.12 20.84
CA GLU A 340 -29.63 -9.30 19.72
C GLU A 340 -29.18 -8.59 18.43
N VAL A 341 -27.89 -8.73 18.08
CA VAL A 341 -27.35 -8.20 16.81
C VAL A 341 -26.65 -9.30 16.03
N ARG A 342 -26.45 -9.08 14.72
CA ARG A 342 -25.65 -9.98 13.89
C ARG A 342 -24.25 -10.11 14.50
N MET A 343 -23.82 -11.35 14.75
CA MET A 343 -22.51 -11.66 15.34
C MET A 343 -21.65 -12.39 14.32
N VAL A 344 -20.41 -11.92 14.14
CA VAL A 344 -19.38 -12.61 13.38
C VAL A 344 -18.23 -12.95 14.32
N ALA A 345 -17.91 -14.24 14.45
CA ALA A 345 -16.83 -14.72 15.31
C ALA A 345 -15.60 -15.13 14.50
N ASP A 346 -14.42 -14.84 15.04
CA ASP A 346 -13.17 -15.36 14.48
C ASP A 346 -13.08 -16.88 14.64
N TYR A 347 -12.46 -17.55 13.67
CA TYR A 347 -12.27 -19.01 13.71
C TYR A 347 -11.58 -19.53 14.98
N ALA A 348 -10.75 -18.70 15.64
CA ALA A 348 -10.12 -19.10 16.90
C ALA A 348 -11.15 -19.44 17.99
N LEU A 349 -12.36 -18.88 17.95
CA LEU A 349 -13.39 -19.10 18.96
C LEU A 349 -14.10 -20.46 18.82
N GLU A 350 -14.05 -21.10 17.64
CA GLU A 350 -14.71 -22.41 17.41
C GLU A 350 -14.24 -23.50 18.38
N GLY A 351 -12.97 -23.41 18.82
CA GLY A 351 -12.37 -24.37 19.75
C GLY A 351 -12.48 -23.98 21.22
N MET A 352 -12.83 -22.73 21.54
CA MET A 352 -12.71 -22.19 22.89
C MET A 352 -13.78 -22.74 23.83
N ARG A 353 -13.40 -22.94 25.09
CA ARG A 353 -14.27 -23.39 26.18
C ARG A 353 -14.03 -22.54 27.41
N ASN A 354 -15.07 -22.39 28.23
CA ASN A 354 -15.01 -21.72 29.54
C ASN A 354 -14.34 -20.34 29.49
N PHE A 355 -14.65 -19.54 28.47
CA PHE A 355 -14.00 -18.26 28.26
C PHE A 355 -14.72 -17.12 29.03
N VAL A 356 -14.03 -15.99 29.10
CA VAL A 356 -14.46 -14.76 29.77
C VAL A 356 -14.97 -13.78 28.72
N VAL A 357 -16.13 -13.17 28.96
CA VAL A 357 -16.71 -12.11 28.12
C VAL A 357 -17.19 -10.95 28.99
N GLY A 358 -17.39 -9.79 28.38
CA GLY A 358 -18.10 -8.70 29.04
C GLY A 358 -19.51 -9.11 29.46
N GLY A 359 -19.99 -8.58 30.58
CA GLY A 359 -21.28 -8.93 31.15
C GLY A 359 -22.46 -8.07 30.68
N ASN A 360 -22.27 -7.20 29.68
CA ASN A 360 -23.26 -6.24 29.21
C ASN A 360 -23.79 -5.32 30.34
N ARG A 361 -22.97 -5.14 31.38
CA ARG A 361 -23.24 -4.32 32.55
C ARG A 361 -21.94 -3.75 33.08
N ARG A 362 -22.00 -2.52 33.60
CA ARG A 362 -20.85 -1.87 34.24
C ARG A 362 -20.25 -2.79 35.30
N ASP A 363 -18.93 -2.88 35.29
CA ASP A 363 -18.15 -3.62 36.29
C ASP A 363 -18.48 -5.11 36.37
N LEU A 364 -19.03 -5.70 35.31
CA LEU A 364 -19.40 -7.12 35.27
C LEU A 364 -18.74 -7.84 34.10
N HIS A 365 -18.13 -8.99 34.37
CA HIS A 365 -17.77 -9.98 33.36
C HIS A 365 -18.47 -11.31 33.64
N LEU A 366 -18.69 -12.09 32.58
CA LEU A 366 -19.14 -13.47 32.68
C LEU A 366 -17.94 -14.38 32.48
N VAL A 367 -17.75 -15.34 33.39
CA VAL A 367 -16.70 -16.35 33.31
C VAL A 367 -17.30 -17.72 33.05
N ASP A 368 -16.48 -18.65 32.56
CA ASP A 368 -16.90 -20.01 32.22
C ASP A 368 -18.01 -20.06 31.14
N VAL A 369 -18.00 -19.08 30.22
CA VAL A 369 -18.93 -18.98 29.09
C VAL A 369 -18.56 -19.99 27.99
N ASN A 370 -19.58 -20.61 27.40
CA ASN A 370 -19.44 -21.62 26.36
C ASN A 370 -20.37 -21.35 25.18
N LEU A 371 -19.77 -21.29 23.99
CA LEU A 371 -20.48 -21.19 22.71
C LEU A 371 -21.43 -22.39 22.53
N GLY A 372 -22.63 -22.13 22.01
CA GLY A 372 -23.70 -23.12 21.80
C GLY A 372 -24.59 -23.37 23.03
N ARG A 373 -24.05 -23.19 24.25
CA ARG A 373 -24.84 -23.27 25.50
C ARG A 373 -25.32 -21.90 25.96
N ASP A 374 -24.40 -20.95 26.09
CA ASP A 374 -24.68 -19.65 26.73
C ASP A 374 -25.03 -18.55 25.70
N PHE A 375 -24.54 -18.69 24.47
CA PHE A 375 -24.93 -17.90 23.30
C PHE A 375 -24.61 -18.66 22.01
N THR A 376 -25.21 -18.26 20.90
CA THR A 376 -25.01 -18.86 19.58
C THR A 376 -24.45 -17.85 18.60
N VAL A 377 -23.57 -18.30 17.70
CA VAL A 377 -23.05 -17.53 16.58
C VAL A 377 -23.16 -18.39 15.33
N GLU A 378 -23.77 -17.85 14.28
CA GLU A 378 -23.97 -18.57 13.01
C GLU A 378 -22.81 -18.36 12.04
N GLU A 379 -22.09 -17.24 12.18
CA GLU A 379 -21.08 -16.79 11.23
C GLU A 379 -19.68 -16.85 11.83
N PHE A 380 -18.84 -17.72 11.26
CA PHE A 380 -17.42 -17.80 11.57
C PHE A 380 -16.60 -17.37 10.35
N ALA A 381 -15.65 -16.47 10.56
CA ALA A 381 -14.85 -15.88 9.51
C ALA A 381 -13.42 -15.58 9.98
N ASP A 382 -12.50 -15.36 9.03
CA ASP A 382 -11.18 -14.81 9.35
C ASP A 382 -11.33 -13.29 9.49
N ILE A 383 -11.46 -12.81 10.74
CA ILE A 383 -11.70 -11.38 11.04
C ILE A 383 -10.63 -10.80 11.95
N ARG A 384 -9.53 -11.52 12.17
CA ARG A 384 -8.41 -11.03 12.98
C ARG A 384 -7.20 -10.61 12.15
N LYS A 385 -6.36 -9.77 12.73
CA LYS A 385 -5.01 -9.50 12.20
C LYS A 385 -4.09 -10.71 12.43
N ALA A 386 -3.15 -10.91 11.53
CA ALA A 386 -2.07 -11.87 11.73
C ALA A 386 -1.11 -11.38 12.83
N SER A 387 -0.57 -12.33 13.58
CA SER A 387 0.43 -12.11 14.62
C SER A 387 1.74 -12.81 14.26
N ASP A 388 2.84 -12.29 14.78
CA ASP A 388 4.15 -12.94 14.57
C ASP A 388 4.14 -14.35 15.17
N GLY A 389 4.66 -15.33 14.41
CA GLY A 389 4.64 -16.73 14.80
C GLY A 389 3.35 -17.48 14.50
N ASP A 390 2.33 -16.83 13.93
CA ASP A 390 1.14 -17.53 13.42
C ASP A 390 1.55 -18.60 12.39
N PRO A 391 0.83 -19.72 12.29
CA PRO A 391 1.14 -20.73 11.29
C PRO A 391 0.72 -20.27 9.88
N CYS A 392 1.54 -20.58 8.87
CA CYS A 392 1.26 -20.17 7.49
C CYS A 392 -0.03 -20.81 6.94
N PRO A 393 -0.93 -20.06 6.26
CA PRO A 393 -2.15 -20.61 5.66
C PRO A 393 -1.88 -21.44 4.39
N ARG A 394 -0.65 -21.40 3.85
CA ARG A 394 -0.27 -22.08 2.59
C ARG A 394 0.64 -23.30 2.79
N CYS A 395 1.31 -23.43 3.95
CA CYS A 395 2.16 -24.57 4.24
C CYS A 395 2.14 -24.93 5.74
N SER A 396 2.44 -26.20 6.05
CA SER A 396 2.42 -26.73 7.42
C SER A 396 3.67 -26.36 8.23
N GLU A 397 4.82 -26.23 7.57
CA GLU A 397 6.12 -26.03 8.23
C GLU A 397 6.41 -24.56 8.54
N GLY A 398 5.83 -23.64 7.77
CA GLY A 398 6.10 -22.22 7.88
C GLY A 398 5.42 -21.53 9.06
N ARG A 399 6.02 -20.42 9.48
CA ARG A 399 5.44 -19.45 10.41
C ARG A 399 5.43 -18.08 9.77
N LEU A 400 4.41 -17.29 10.08
CA LEU A 400 4.26 -15.92 9.63
C LEU A 400 5.22 -15.02 10.42
N GLN A 401 5.90 -14.15 9.69
CA GLN A 401 6.81 -13.15 10.20
C GLN A 401 6.32 -11.77 9.77
N ILE A 402 6.29 -10.83 10.70
CA ILE A 402 5.86 -9.46 10.42
C ILE A 402 7.09 -8.57 10.19
N SER A 403 7.12 -7.90 9.04
CA SER A 403 8.15 -6.94 8.66
C SER A 403 7.52 -5.63 8.17
N ARG A 404 8.33 -4.59 7.98
CA ARG A 404 7.89 -3.31 7.40
C ARG A 404 8.36 -3.18 5.96
N GLY A 405 7.56 -2.53 5.13
CA GLY A 405 7.99 -2.16 3.78
C GLY A 405 7.35 -0.89 3.26
N ILE A 406 7.97 -0.38 2.20
CA ILE A 406 7.55 0.79 1.46
C ILE A 406 6.91 0.29 0.17
N GLU A 407 5.62 0.55 0.00
CA GLU A 407 4.88 0.22 -1.22
C GLU A 407 5.37 1.07 -2.40
N VAL A 408 6.15 0.48 -3.31
CA VAL A 408 6.71 1.17 -4.48
C VAL A 408 5.90 0.94 -5.76
N GLY A 409 5.02 -0.06 -5.76
CA GLY A 409 4.09 -0.30 -6.86
C GLY A 409 2.95 -1.22 -6.46
N HIS A 410 1.88 -1.20 -7.25
CA HIS A 410 0.67 -1.97 -7.00
C HIS A 410 0.08 -2.40 -8.34
N ILE A 411 -0.33 -3.66 -8.44
CA ILE A 411 -1.02 -4.21 -9.61
C ILE A 411 -2.40 -4.73 -9.23
N PHE A 412 -3.41 -4.45 -10.05
CA PHE A 412 -4.82 -4.78 -9.80
C PHE A 412 -5.44 -5.47 -11.00
N LYS A 413 -6.31 -6.45 -10.73
CA LYS A 413 -7.33 -6.91 -11.68
C LYS A 413 -8.64 -6.19 -11.40
N LEU A 414 -8.96 -5.19 -12.22
CA LEU A 414 -10.15 -4.35 -12.07
C LEU A 414 -11.43 -5.06 -12.52
N GLY A 415 -11.31 -6.09 -13.36
CA GLY A 415 -12.47 -6.72 -13.99
C GLY A 415 -13.18 -5.72 -14.90
N THR A 416 -14.51 -5.73 -14.86
CA THR A 416 -15.34 -4.90 -15.75
C THR A 416 -15.84 -3.59 -15.11
N LYS A 417 -15.35 -3.23 -13.91
CA LYS A 417 -15.85 -2.08 -13.12
C LYS A 417 -15.98 -0.79 -13.92
N TYR A 418 -14.90 -0.36 -14.57
CA TYR A 418 -14.88 0.91 -15.32
C TYR A 418 -15.53 0.76 -16.69
N SER A 419 -15.30 -0.37 -17.36
CA SER A 419 -15.89 -0.63 -18.67
C SER A 419 -17.41 -0.72 -18.65
N GLU A 420 -18.01 -1.28 -17.60
CA GLU A 420 -19.46 -1.33 -17.46
C GLU A 420 -20.02 0.05 -17.14
N ALA A 421 -19.44 0.76 -16.16
CA ALA A 421 -19.89 2.09 -15.76
C ALA A 421 -19.81 3.11 -16.91
N MET A 422 -18.78 3.01 -17.74
CA MET A 422 -18.52 3.93 -18.85
C MET A 422 -18.94 3.37 -20.23
N GLY A 423 -19.60 2.22 -20.29
CA GLY A 423 -20.03 1.61 -21.56
C GLY A 423 -18.88 1.34 -22.55
N ALA A 424 -17.71 0.97 -22.05
CA ALA A 424 -16.56 0.61 -22.87
C ALA A 424 -16.64 -0.86 -23.30
N THR A 425 -17.09 -1.10 -24.54
CA THR A 425 -17.32 -2.44 -25.09
C THR A 425 -16.56 -2.71 -26.39
N PHE A 426 -16.41 -3.99 -26.72
CA PHE A 426 -15.91 -4.49 -28.00
C PHE A 426 -16.82 -5.60 -28.55
N LEU A 427 -16.74 -5.87 -29.85
CA LEU A 427 -17.39 -7.02 -30.48
C LEU A 427 -16.54 -8.29 -30.32
N ASP A 428 -17.12 -9.32 -29.70
CA ASP A 428 -16.54 -10.66 -29.56
C ASP A 428 -16.54 -11.45 -30.90
N PRO A 429 -15.92 -12.65 -30.97
CA PRO A 429 -15.91 -13.46 -32.19
C PRO A 429 -17.30 -13.80 -32.75
N GLU A 430 -18.32 -13.83 -31.89
CA GLU A 430 -19.72 -14.07 -32.24
C GLU A 430 -20.47 -12.78 -32.63
N GLY A 431 -19.80 -11.63 -32.60
CA GLY A 431 -20.38 -10.33 -32.93
C GLY A 431 -21.24 -9.72 -31.84
N LYS A 432 -21.11 -10.17 -30.58
CA LYS A 432 -21.81 -9.60 -29.43
C LYS A 432 -20.94 -8.57 -28.73
N GLU A 433 -21.57 -7.51 -28.22
CA GLU A 433 -20.88 -6.53 -27.40
C GLU A 433 -20.56 -7.08 -26.02
N ARG A 434 -19.29 -6.95 -25.61
CA ARG A 434 -18.77 -7.35 -24.31
C ARG A 434 -17.99 -6.18 -23.69
N PRO A 435 -18.11 -5.93 -22.38
CA PRO A 435 -17.24 -4.98 -21.70
C PRO A 435 -15.80 -5.50 -21.69
N PHE A 436 -14.82 -4.58 -21.74
CA PHE A 436 -13.41 -4.96 -21.57
C PHE A 436 -13.14 -5.48 -20.15
N VAL A 437 -12.36 -6.55 -20.03
CA VAL A 437 -11.80 -6.94 -18.73
C VAL A 437 -10.51 -6.15 -18.53
N MET A 438 -10.42 -5.40 -17.43
CA MET A 438 -9.36 -4.42 -17.21
C MET A 438 -8.41 -4.81 -16.09
N GLY A 439 -7.14 -4.42 -16.23
CA GLY A 439 -6.16 -4.36 -15.15
C GLY A 439 -5.53 -2.97 -15.07
N CYS A 440 -5.05 -2.58 -13.88
CA CYS A 440 -4.25 -1.37 -13.73
C CYS A 440 -3.01 -1.59 -12.86
N TYR A 441 -1.94 -0.86 -13.17
CA TYR A 441 -0.60 -1.16 -12.70
C TYR A 441 0.16 0.14 -12.41
N GLY A 442 0.33 0.49 -11.14
CA GLY A 442 1.06 1.69 -10.67
C GLY A 442 2.48 1.43 -10.16
N ILE A 443 3.42 2.34 -10.42
CA ILE A 443 4.74 2.45 -9.75
C ILE A 443 4.94 3.91 -9.35
N GLY A 444 5.22 4.19 -8.09
CA GLY A 444 5.64 5.51 -7.64
C GLY A 444 7.11 5.74 -8.00
N VAL A 445 7.40 6.53 -9.05
CA VAL A 445 8.76 6.68 -9.57
C VAL A 445 9.66 7.42 -8.57
N GLY A 446 9.21 8.58 -8.07
CA GLY A 446 9.94 9.33 -7.04
C GLY A 446 10.03 8.56 -5.72
N ARG A 447 8.98 7.81 -5.36
CA ARG A 447 8.97 6.93 -4.19
C ARG A 447 10.00 5.80 -4.33
N THR A 448 10.17 5.23 -5.52
CA THR A 448 11.20 4.21 -5.81
C THR A 448 12.60 4.76 -5.58
N VAL A 449 12.87 6.01 -5.95
CA VAL A 449 14.16 6.68 -5.66
C VAL A 449 14.39 6.78 -4.16
N ALA A 450 13.40 7.26 -3.39
CA ALA A 450 13.52 7.37 -1.94
C ALA A 450 13.69 6.00 -1.27
N ALA A 451 12.95 4.98 -1.72
CA ALA A 451 13.05 3.62 -1.22
C ALA A 451 14.44 3.00 -1.49
N ALA A 452 15.08 3.33 -2.63
CA ALA A 452 16.46 2.94 -2.89
C ALA A 452 17.44 3.54 -1.87
N ILE A 453 17.23 4.78 -1.47
CA ILE A 453 18.06 5.44 -0.45
C ILE A 453 17.81 4.84 0.94
N GLU A 454 16.55 4.54 1.30
CA GLU A 454 16.24 3.86 2.56
C GLU A 454 16.94 2.51 2.71
N GLN A 455 17.15 1.77 1.60
CA GLN A 455 17.87 0.51 1.65
C GLN A 455 19.39 0.63 1.53
N ASN A 456 19.88 1.68 0.87
CA ASN A 456 21.28 1.80 0.49
C ASN A 456 21.85 3.15 0.92
N HIS A 457 22.27 3.21 2.18
CA HIS A 457 22.90 4.37 2.80
C HIS A 457 23.82 3.91 3.95
N ASP A 458 24.67 4.81 4.41
CA ASP A 458 25.44 4.67 5.65
C ASP A 458 25.46 6.01 6.43
N SER A 459 26.42 6.17 7.34
CA SER A 459 26.60 7.42 8.09
C SER A 459 27.04 8.60 7.23
N ASP A 460 27.65 8.34 6.07
CA ASP A 460 28.36 9.31 5.26
C ASP A 460 27.52 9.74 4.05
N GLY A 461 26.55 8.92 3.61
CA GLY A 461 25.53 9.36 2.69
C GLY A 461 24.79 8.24 1.96
N ILE A 462 24.44 8.53 0.71
CA ILE A 462 23.65 7.65 -0.17
C ILE A 462 24.60 6.70 -0.91
N ILE A 463 24.25 5.42 -0.97
CA ILE A 463 24.98 4.37 -1.71
C ILE A 463 24.09 3.87 -2.85
N PHE A 464 23.99 4.61 -3.95
CA PHE A 464 23.13 4.16 -5.05
C PHE A 464 23.64 2.86 -5.70
N PRO A 465 22.73 1.92 -6.05
CA PRO A 465 23.03 0.90 -7.04
C PRO A 465 23.50 1.55 -8.34
N ILE A 466 24.53 0.98 -8.99
CA ILE A 466 25.18 1.59 -10.16
C ILE A 466 24.19 1.88 -11.31
N SER A 467 23.13 1.09 -11.42
CA SER A 467 22.07 1.25 -12.43
C SER A 467 21.26 2.55 -12.30
N ILE A 468 21.20 3.12 -11.10
CA ILE A 468 20.44 4.36 -10.82
C ILE A 468 21.31 5.48 -10.26
N ALA A 469 22.61 5.25 -10.09
CA ALA A 469 23.54 6.28 -9.63
C ALA A 469 23.53 7.49 -10.60
N PRO A 470 23.50 8.74 -10.09
CA PRO A 470 23.39 9.93 -10.95
C PRO A 470 24.61 10.12 -11.86
N PHE A 471 25.77 9.65 -11.42
CA PHE A 471 27.02 9.56 -12.17
C PHE A 471 27.70 8.25 -11.79
N HIS A 472 28.47 7.66 -12.70
CA HIS A 472 29.22 6.44 -12.44
C HIS A 472 30.53 6.72 -11.70
N VAL A 473 31.15 7.87 -11.97
CA VAL A 473 32.43 8.28 -11.38
C VAL A 473 32.35 9.72 -10.90
N TYR A 474 32.83 9.95 -9.67
CA TYR A 474 33.14 11.28 -9.16
C TYR A 474 34.65 11.47 -9.20
N LEU A 475 35.11 12.40 -10.04
CA LEU A 475 36.52 12.68 -10.27
C LEU A 475 36.92 13.93 -9.47
N LEU A 476 37.79 13.74 -8.47
CA LEU A 476 38.25 14.79 -7.57
C LEU A 476 39.77 15.02 -7.70
N PRO A 477 40.23 16.12 -8.33
CA PRO A 477 41.62 16.55 -8.25
C PRO A 477 41.91 17.12 -6.85
N VAL A 478 42.79 16.47 -6.08
CA VAL A 478 43.08 16.85 -4.68
C VAL A 478 43.68 18.27 -4.57
N ASN A 479 44.39 18.71 -5.60
CA ASN A 479 44.93 20.07 -5.71
C ASN A 479 44.57 20.67 -7.07
N SER A 480 43.43 21.36 -7.14
CA SER A 480 42.94 22.00 -8.37
C SER A 480 43.81 23.17 -8.85
N ARG A 481 44.79 23.61 -8.05
CA ARG A 481 45.76 24.66 -8.43
C ARG A 481 47.03 24.11 -9.07
N ASP A 482 47.23 22.79 -9.03
CA ASP A 482 48.36 22.15 -9.69
C ASP A 482 47.99 21.84 -11.16
N PRO A 483 48.66 22.49 -12.13
CA PRO A 483 48.36 22.29 -13.54
C PRO A 483 48.61 20.86 -14.04
N GLU A 484 49.56 20.13 -13.43
CA GLU A 484 49.84 18.74 -13.81
C GLU A 484 48.70 17.82 -13.36
N VAL A 485 48.26 17.98 -12.11
CA VAL A 485 47.10 17.24 -11.55
C VAL A 485 45.84 17.53 -12.36
N MET A 486 45.57 18.80 -12.67
CA MET A 486 44.42 19.18 -13.47
C MET A 486 44.52 18.67 -14.91
N GLY A 487 45.71 18.68 -15.52
CA GLY A 487 45.93 18.10 -16.85
C GLY A 487 45.56 16.62 -16.90
N VAL A 488 46.01 15.84 -15.92
CA VAL A 488 45.65 14.41 -15.80
C VAL A 488 44.15 14.22 -15.55
N ALA A 489 43.54 15.03 -14.68
CA ALA A 489 42.11 14.95 -14.42
C ALA A 489 41.27 15.25 -15.68
N GLU A 490 41.67 16.24 -16.49
CA GLU A 490 41.02 16.56 -17.76
C GLU A 490 41.14 15.42 -18.79
N ASP A 491 42.30 14.77 -18.87
CA ASP A 491 42.50 13.60 -19.74
C ASP A 491 41.62 12.42 -19.31
N LEU A 492 41.56 12.13 -18.01
CA LEU A 492 40.69 11.09 -17.46
C LEU A 492 39.21 11.41 -17.68
N TYR A 493 38.80 12.65 -17.43
CA TYR A 493 37.42 13.10 -17.65
C TYR A 493 37.00 12.88 -19.11
N ARG A 494 37.84 13.27 -20.07
CA ARG A 494 37.58 13.09 -21.50
C ARG A 494 37.54 11.62 -21.88
N GLY A 495 38.57 10.84 -21.54
CA GLY A 495 38.65 9.43 -21.90
C GLY A 495 37.48 8.61 -21.37
N LEU A 496 37.11 8.79 -20.10
CA LEU A 496 35.95 8.11 -19.51
C LEU A 496 34.63 8.55 -20.18
N SER A 497 34.47 9.84 -20.45
CA SER A 497 33.26 10.36 -21.09
C SER A 497 33.09 9.83 -22.53
N GLU A 498 34.19 9.68 -23.27
CA GLU A 498 34.20 9.11 -24.63
C GLU A 498 33.79 7.62 -24.65
N GLU A 499 34.06 6.89 -23.58
CA GLU A 499 33.59 5.50 -23.39
C GLU A 499 32.14 5.40 -22.87
N GLY A 500 31.45 6.52 -22.70
CA GLY A 500 30.06 6.56 -22.21
C GLY A 500 29.93 6.48 -20.70
N VAL A 501 31.02 6.62 -19.94
CA VAL A 501 30.98 6.70 -18.49
C VAL A 501 30.49 8.10 -18.07
N GLU A 502 29.45 8.16 -17.25
CA GLU A 502 28.94 9.41 -16.71
C GLU A 502 29.84 9.91 -15.58
N VAL A 503 30.65 10.94 -15.83
CA VAL A 503 31.59 11.49 -14.85
C VAL A 503 31.09 12.84 -14.30
N LEU A 504 31.07 12.98 -12.98
CA LEU A 504 31.02 14.27 -12.28
C LEU A 504 32.44 14.68 -11.92
N PHE A 505 32.96 15.71 -12.59
CA PHE A 505 34.31 16.22 -12.40
C PHE A 505 34.26 17.44 -11.46
N ASP A 506 34.85 17.32 -10.28
CA ASP A 506 34.94 18.41 -9.32
C ASP A 506 36.10 19.36 -9.64
N ASP A 507 35.81 20.36 -10.47
CA ASP A 507 36.76 21.36 -10.95
C ASP A 507 36.75 22.66 -10.12
N ARG A 508 36.18 22.63 -8.91
CA ARG A 508 36.09 23.81 -8.03
C ARG A 508 37.44 24.13 -7.38
N ASP A 509 37.68 25.42 -7.12
CA ASP A 509 38.76 25.89 -6.22
C ASP A 509 38.29 25.80 -4.75
N GLU A 510 37.93 24.59 -4.32
CA GLU A 510 37.50 24.26 -2.96
C GLU A 510 38.51 23.34 -2.28
N ARG A 511 38.43 23.24 -0.94
CA ARG A 511 39.25 22.29 -0.19
C ARG A 511 38.77 20.87 -0.49
N ALA A 512 39.67 19.90 -0.44
CA ALA A 512 39.36 18.50 -0.75
C ALA A 512 38.40 17.80 0.24
N GLY A 513 38.11 18.39 1.40
CA GLY A 513 37.30 17.78 2.46
C GLY A 513 36.36 18.74 3.14
#